data_AF-A0A2Z6SFW9-F1
#
_entry.id   AF-A0A2Z6SFW9-F1
#
_cell.length_a   1.000
_cell.length_b   1.000
_cell.length_c   1.000
_cell.angle_alpha   90.00
_cell.angle_beta   90.00
_cell.angle_gamma   90.00
#
_symmetry.space_group_name_H-M   'P 1'
#
loop_
_entity.id
_entity.type
_entity.pdbx_description
1 polymer ?
#
loop_
_entity_poly.entity_id
_entity_poly.type
_entity_poly.pdbx_seq_one_letter_code
_entity_poly.pdbx_strand_id
1 'polypeptide(L)'
;MVDPLVEDVESFNTEQLINFLQAKNTSLGLNITDFKKFHDQRVYGSDFLKLTIEKLRVAPYKFLEGPARRITMLIDNLNSRRLFGLEKALSCVPLPIEYDPEVIISQQTTYSSDQFPMEFRLWDNLFEEVNNFHFDNEPKFERPTFSEFECNIEEDVRGAFYYNICKVLNKLLPDYLFSRRRVPIGGDPDFSAAHIRRFIMPIEIKREHDLRLLDNETILRFDETTSRYELVGEDATNVIRQIFTYMTEAQLQYGVLSTYQHHWFLRRPPDEPSVLYISSALPIQSQSPPVLKTYAYMVQVLCADNFFRNPPITTEKRKRQTVSYAGSTTKSFKKRRKTEITVSKRSSSSSTSKNSRTSKKRQTQKPAQDFSLADFKYNSILGQGRSGKTLLCEFRGNTIALKCADLSQNPHVLKEMQQEVNIYKILSDIQGTYIPKLVCYGFYCGMYYTIGMTLVGSALNNYKRITERQRATGLFALKVIHDRGVLHNDIREENILLDDINDVIYLIDFGISSYCDAKKSRSQRLFEEEERKLARLLDQYTSLDSVTVVE
;
A
#
# COMPACT_ATOMS: atom_id res chain seq x y z
N MET A 1 8.54 -46.34 11.10
CA MET A 1 7.48 -46.08 10.12
C MET A 1 7.05 -44.64 10.27
N VAL A 2 6.76 -43.96 9.16
CA VAL A 2 6.14 -42.63 9.18
C VAL A 2 4.76 -42.78 9.83
N ASP A 3 4.39 -41.84 10.71
CA ASP A 3 3.07 -41.89 11.33
C ASP A 3 1.99 -41.66 10.26
N PRO A 4 0.91 -42.46 10.26
CA PRO A 4 -0.19 -42.28 9.32
C PRO A 4 -0.81 -40.88 9.50
N LEU A 5 -1.32 -40.32 8.40
CA LEU A 5 -2.11 -39.09 8.47
C LEU A 5 -3.39 -39.37 9.26
N VAL A 6 -3.96 -38.34 9.87
CA VAL A 6 -5.18 -38.53 10.66
C VAL A 6 -6.35 -38.98 9.79
N GLU A 7 -6.35 -38.63 8.51
CA GLU A 7 -7.32 -39.10 7.53
C GLU A 7 -7.19 -40.61 7.28
N ASP A 8 -5.97 -41.15 7.31
CA ASP A 8 -5.75 -42.60 7.22
C ASP A 8 -6.32 -43.27 8.47
N VAL A 9 -6.00 -42.72 9.66
CA VAL A 9 -6.51 -43.24 10.93
C VAL A 9 -8.04 -43.16 10.97
N GLU A 10 -8.66 -42.09 10.47
CA GLU A 10 -10.12 -41.93 10.41
C GLU A 10 -10.79 -43.05 9.58
N SER A 11 -10.10 -43.54 8.54
CA SER A 11 -10.57 -44.64 7.68
C SER A 11 -10.36 -46.05 8.24
N PHE A 12 -9.63 -46.20 9.35
CA PHE A 12 -9.34 -47.52 9.91
C PHE A 12 -10.58 -48.22 10.42
N ASN A 13 -10.74 -49.47 10.04
CA ASN A 13 -11.61 -50.40 10.75
C ASN A 13 -11.00 -50.79 12.11
N THR A 14 -11.77 -51.51 12.94
CA THR A 14 -11.35 -51.91 14.29
C THR A 14 -9.99 -52.61 14.33
N GLU A 15 -9.71 -53.53 13.41
CA GLU A 15 -8.45 -54.28 13.37
C GLU A 15 -7.26 -53.41 12.95
N GLN A 16 -7.46 -52.56 11.94
CA GLN A 16 -6.44 -51.60 11.51
C GLN A 16 -6.09 -50.62 12.63
N LEU A 17 -7.09 -50.14 13.37
CA LEU A 17 -6.90 -49.28 14.53
C LEU A 17 -6.10 -50.00 15.62
N ILE A 18 -6.43 -51.25 15.95
CA ILE A 18 -5.71 -52.03 16.97
C ILE A 18 -4.26 -52.25 16.55
N ASN A 19 -4.00 -52.61 15.29
CA ASN A 19 -2.64 -52.79 14.77
C ASN A 19 -1.82 -51.48 14.86
N PHE A 20 -2.44 -50.34 14.55
CA PHE A 20 -1.83 -49.03 14.71
C PHE A 20 -1.47 -48.72 16.18
N LEU A 21 -2.40 -48.98 17.10
CA LEU A 21 -2.16 -48.76 18.54
C LEU A 21 -1.11 -49.73 19.10
N GLN A 22 -1.06 -50.97 18.62
CA GLN A 22 -0.03 -51.95 18.97
C GLN A 22 1.36 -51.49 18.51
N ALA A 23 1.48 -50.96 17.29
CA ALA A 23 2.73 -50.39 16.80
C ALA A 23 3.23 -49.21 17.65
N LYS A 24 2.31 -48.50 18.33
CA LYS A 24 2.58 -47.39 19.25
C LYS A 24 2.69 -47.80 20.72
N ASN A 25 2.56 -49.08 21.03
CA ASN A 25 2.36 -49.54 22.41
C ASN A 25 3.53 -49.25 23.35
N THR A 26 4.76 -49.17 22.83
CA THR A 26 5.94 -48.77 23.63
C THR A 26 5.75 -47.40 24.30
N SER A 27 4.97 -46.51 23.66
CA SER A 27 4.63 -45.19 24.20
C SER A 27 3.31 -45.18 24.97
N LEU A 28 2.33 -46.00 24.57
CA LEU A 28 0.99 -46.00 25.17
C LEU A 28 0.88 -46.87 26.42
N GLY A 29 1.72 -47.89 26.58
CA GLY A 29 1.75 -48.78 27.75
C GLY A 29 0.43 -49.51 27.98
N LEU A 30 -0.20 -50.03 26.92
CA LEU A 30 -1.44 -50.79 26.94
C LEU A 30 -1.15 -52.29 27.02
N ASN A 31 -2.01 -53.03 27.71
CA ASN A 31 -1.94 -54.49 27.77
C ASN A 31 -2.97 -55.14 26.83
N ILE A 32 -2.97 -56.47 26.74
CA ILE A 32 -3.90 -57.23 25.89
C ILE A 32 -5.39 -56.97 26.22
N THR A 33 -5.72 -56.78 27.50
CA THR A 33 -7.09 -56.49 27.91
C THR A 33 -7.53 -55.08 27.50
N ASP A 34 -6.58 -54.15 27.36
CA ASP A 34 -6.83 -52.79 26.91
C ASP A 34 -7.18 -52.73 25.41
N PHE A 35 -6.45 -53.46 24.57
CA PHE A 35 -6.78 -53.58 23.15
C PHE A 35 -8.15 -54.26 22.95
N LYS A 36 -8.45 -55.25 23.79
CA LYS A 36 -9.75 -55.94 23.74
C LYS A 36 -10.93 -55.00 24.01
N LYS A 37 -10.76 -53.94 24.81
CA LYS A 37 -11.81 -52.93 25.02
C LYS A 37 -12.19 -52.23 23.72
N PHE A 38 -11.22 -51.88 22.86
CA PHE A 38 -11.50 -51.27 21.56
C PHE A 38 -12.14 -52.28 20.60
N HIS A 39 -11.66 -53.53 20.61
CA HIS A 39 -12.22 -54.61 19.80
C HIS A 39 -13.68 -54.92 20.15
N ASP A 40 -13.97 -55.16 21.43
CA ASP A 40 -15.30 -55.57 21.91
C ASP A 40 -16.34 -54.47 21.69
N GLN A 41 -15.92 -53.21 21.71
CA GLN A 41 -16.77 -52.06 21.39
C GLN A 41 -16.81 -51.72 19.90
N ARG A 42 -16.11 -52.49 19.05
CA ARG A 42 -15.99 -52.27 17.59
C ARG A 42 -15.63 -50.83 17.25
N VAL A 43 -14.63 -50.27 17.94
CA VAL A 43 -14.23 -48.87 17.75
C VAL A 43 -13.54 -48.70 16.40
N TYR A 44 -14.15 -47.91 15.52
CA TYR A 44 -13.52 -47.50 14.27
C TYR A 44 -12.56 -46.32 14.51
N GLY A 45 -11.66 -46.08 13.56
CA GLY A 45 -10.77 -44.94 13.60
C GLY A 45 -11.48 -43.59 13.76
N SER A 46 -12.60 -43.40 13.06
CA SER A 46 -13.46 -42.23 13.21
C SER A 46 -14.06 -42.04 14.60
N ASP A 47 -14.28 -43.13 15.35
CA ASP A 47 -14.78 -43.10 16.72
C ASP A 47 -13.65 -42.85 17.71
N PHE A 48 -12.50 -43.50 17.48
CA PHE A 48 -11.29 -43.35 18.27
C PHE A 48 -10.85 -41.90 18.34
N LEU A 49 -10.82 -41.19 17.21
CA LEU A 49 -10.43 -39.78 17.14
C LEU A 49 -11.37 -38.82 17.89
N LYS A 50 -12.53 -39.30 18.36
CA LYS A 50 -13.53 -38.54 19.14
C LYS A 50 -13.55 -38.94 20.63
N LEU A 51 -12.67 -39.84 21.05
CA LEU A 51 -12.60 -40.27 22.45
C LEU A 51 -11.91 -39.20 23.31
N THR A 52 -12.59 -38.81 24.39
CA THR A 52 -12.04 -37.93 25.41
C THR A 52 -11.54 -38.74 26.60
N ILE A 53 -10.70 -38.13 27.44
CA ILE A 53 -10.24 -38.76 28.68
C ILE A 53 -11.41 -39.23 29.57
N GLU A 54 -12.50 -38.45 29.61
CA GLU A 54 -13.72 -38.79 30.36
C GLU A 54 -14.36 -40.06 29.80
N LYS A 55 -14.56 -40.15 28.48
CA LYS A 55 -15.14 -41.33 27.81
C LYS A 55 -14.27 -42.57 28.03
N LEU A 56 -12.95 -42.44 27.99
CA LEU A 56 -12.03 -43.56 28.20
C LEU A 56 -12.08 -44.08 29.63
N ARG A 57 -12.35 -43.23 30.63
CA ARG A 57 -12.36 -43.61 32.05
C ARG A 57 -13.67 -44.22 32.52
N VAL A 58 -14.78 -43.99 31.83
CA VAL A 58 -16.08 -44.56 32.18
C VAL A 58 -16.39 -45.83 31.37
N ALA A 59 -17.49 -46.52 31.69
CA ALA A 59 -17.97 -47.62 30.87
C ALA A 59 -18.29 -47.12 29.44
N PRO A 60 -17.97 -47.89 28.38
CA PRO A 60 -17.56 -49.31 28.40
C PRO A 60 -16.05 -49.55 28.57
N TYR A 61 -15.21 -48.51 28.50
CA TYR A 61 -13.75 -48.68 28.39
C TYR A 61 -13.04 -48.84 29.74
N LYS A 62 -13.38 -48.03 30.75
CA LYS A 62 -12.80 -48.12 32.11
C LYS A 62 -11.26 -48.16 32.13
N PHE A 63 -10.60 -47.29 31.37
CA PHE A 63 -9.15 -47.13 31.41
C PHE A 63 -8.67 -46.48 32.72
N LEU A 64 -7.50 -46.90 33.18
CA LEU A 64 -6.77 -46.21 34.25
C LEU A 64 -6.26 -44.84 33.73
N GLU A 65 -6.04 -43.90 34.66
CA GLU A 65 -5.64 -42.51 34.36
C GLU A 65 -4.44 -42.41 33.40
N GLY A 66 -3.36 -43.16 33.67
CA GLY A 66 -2.14 -43.13 32.86
C GLY A 66 -2.36 -43.50 31.39
N PRO A 67 -2.85 -44.73 31.09
CA PRO A 67 -3.24 -45.13 29.75
C PRO A 67 -4.23 -44.19 29.07
N ALA A 68 -5.29 -43.78 29.78
CA ALA A 68 -6.30 -42.86 29.23
C ALA A 68 -5.67 -41.55 28.77
N ARG A 69 -4.80 -40.96 29.59
CA ARG A 69 -4.12 -39.69 29.27
C ARG A 69 -3.19 -39.82 28.06
N ARG A 70 -2.44 -40.93 27.94
CA ARG A 70 -1.55 -41.16 26.78
C ARG A 70 -2.33 -41.40 25.49
N ILE A 71 -3.45 -42.12 25.57
CA ILE A 71 -4.36 -42.29 24.42
C ILE A 71 -4.94 -40.93 23.99
N THR A 72 -5.43 -40.12 24.94
CA THR A 72 -5.93 -38.77 24.63
C THR A 72 -4.85 -37.89 24.02
N MET A 73 -3.63 -37.90 24.55
CA MET A 73 -2.51 -37.16 23.95
C MET A 73 -2.19 -37.59 22.51
N LEU A 74 -2.30 -38.89 22.20
CA LEU A 74 -2.13 -39.39 20.83
C LEU A 74 -3.26 -38.89 19.92
N ILE A 75 -4.51 -38.95 20.40
CA ILE A 75 -5.68 -38.43 19.66
C ILE A 75 -5.51 -36.94 19.40
N ASP A 76 -5.12 -36.16 20.39
CA ASP A 76 -4.88 -34.71 20.25
C ASP A 76 -3.77 -34.43 19.25
N ASN A 77 -2.69 -35.23 19.24
CA ASN A 77 -1.60 -35.10 18.28
C ASN A 77 -2.01 -35.48 16.86
N LEU A 78 -2.85 -36.51 16.69
CA LEU A 78 -3.37 -36.88 15.38
C LEU A 78 -4.33 -35.80 14.87
N ASN A 79 -5.28 -35.37 15.70
CA ASN A 79 -6.24 -34.33 15.35
C ASN A 79 -5.60 -32.97 15.08
N SER A 80 -4.46 -32.65 15.71
CA SER A 80 -3.72 -31.41 15.41
C SER A 80 -3.05 -31.42 14.03
N ARG A 81 -2.85 -32.59 13.43
CA ARG A 81 -2.31 -32.76 12.07
C ARG A 81 -3.40 -32.84 11.00
N ARG A 82 -4.67 -32.66 11.35
CA ARG A 82 -5.79 -32.75 10.41
C ARG A 82 -5.72 -31.68 9.35
N LEU A 83 -5.76 -32.09 8.08
CA LEU A 83 -5.83 -31.16 6.98
C LEU A 83 -7.28 -30.69 6.80
N PHE A 84 -7.46 -29.40 6.58
CA PHE A 84 -8.74 -28.72 6.45
C PHE A 84 -9.02 -28.48 4.96
N GLY A 85 -10.27 -28.64 4.54
CA GLY A 85 -10.72 -28.02 3.29
C GLY A 85 -10.63 -26.50 3.40
N LEU A 86 -10.62 -25.80 2.25
CA LEU A 86 -10.44 -24.35 2.21
C LEU A 86 -11.44 -23.62 3.12
N GLU A 87 -12.73 -23.97 3.06
CA GLU A 87 -13.80 -23.40 3.91
C GLU A 87 -13.42 -23.43 5.40
N LYS A 88 -12.99 -24.59 5.89
CA LYS A 88 -12.64 -24.78 7.30
C LYS A 88 -11.33 -24.07 7.67
N ALA A 89 -10.37 -23.99 6.75
CA ALA A 89 -9.15 -23.21 6.96
C ALA A 89 -9.45 -21.70 7.06
N LEU A 90 -10.32 -21.18 6.18
CA LEU A 90 -10.77 -19.79 6.19
C LEU A 90 -11.68 -19.47 7.38
N SER A 91 -12.28 -20.47 8.02
CA SER A 91 -13.04 -20.29 9.27
C SER A 91 -12.16 -20.15 10.52
N CYS A 92 -10.83 -20.31 10.40
CA CYS A 92 -9.94 -20.08 11.53
C CYS A 92 -9.87 -18.59 11.86
N VAL A 93 -10.05 -18.27 13.15
CA VAL A 93 -10.08 -16.89 13.64
C VAL A 93 -8.68 -16.44 14.08
N PRO A 94 -8.14 -15.34 13.52
CA PRO A 94 -6.86 -14.79 13.94
C PRO A 94 -6.85 -14.35 15.41
N LEU A 95 -5.67 -14.32 16.02
CA LEU A 95 -5.49 -13.80 17.38
C LEU A 95 -5.68 -12.26 17.38
N PRO A 96 -6.34 -11.69 18.41
CA PRO A 96 -6.39 -10.25 18.60
C PRO A 96 -4.99 -9.69 18.90
N ILE A 97 -4.83 -8.37 18.76
CA ILE A 97 -3.62 -7.67 19.21
C ILE A 97 -3.86 -6.94 20.52
N GLU A 98 -2.80 -6.77 21.30
CA GLU A 98 -2.81 -5.94 22.50
C GLU A 98 -2.13 -4.59 22.19
N TYR A 99 -2.78 -3.51 22.61
CA TYR A 99 -2.25 -2.15 22.50
C TYR A 99 -1.66 -1.72 23.84
N ASP A 100 -0.50 -1.09 23.82
CA ASP A 100 0.05 -0.44 25.01
C ASP A 100 -0.80 0.80 25.37
N PRO A 101 -1.26 0.94 26.63
CA PRO A 101 -2.09 2.06 27.07
C PRO A 101 -1.40 3.43 27.07
N GLU A 102 -0.07 3.53 26.94
CA GLU A 102 0.68 4.80 26.97
C GLU A 102 0.91 5.44 25.58
N VAL A 103 0.27 4.95 24.53
CA VAL A 103 0.59 5.31 23.14
C VAL A 103 0.15 6.73 22.74
N ILE A 104 1.10 7.48 22.16
CA ILE A 104 0.97 8.88 21.72
C ILE A 104 0.17 9.01 20.39
N ILE A 105 -0.64 10.06 20.34
CA ILE A 105 -1.47 10.52 19.20
C ILE A 105 -0.58 10.80 17.97
N SER A 106 -0.93 10.26 16.79
CA SER A 106 -0.22 10.56 15.54
C SER A 106 -0.43 12.02 15.11
N GLN A 107 0.51 12.58 14.35
CA GLN A 107 0.31 13.88 13.71
C GLN A 107 -0.69 13.72 12.57
N GLN A 108 -1.88 14.27 12.75
CA GLN A 108 -2.92 14.31 11.71
C GLN A 108 -2.46 15.13 10.51
N THR A 109 -2.63 14.58 9.32
CA THR A 109 -2.56 15.30 8.04
C THR A 109 -3.96 15.64 7.59
N THR A 110 -4.27 16.94 7.49
CA THR A 110 -5.53 17.44 6.94
C THR A 110 -5.45 17.45 5.42
N TYR A 111 -6.40 16.80 4.73
CA TYR A 111 -6.43 16.73 3.27
C TYR A 111 -7.56 17.58 2.69
N SER A 112 -7.25 18.37 1.66
CA SER A 112 -8.25 19.03 0.83
C SER A 112 -8.25 18.38 -0.55
N SER A 113 -9.02 17.30 -0.74
CA SER A 113 -9.26 16.72 -2.07
C SER A 113 -10.64 17.14 -2.59
N ASP A 114 -10.67 17.55 -3.86
CA ASP A 114 -11.92 17.81 -4.59
C ASP A 114 -12.69 16.52 -4.92
N GLN A 115 -12.03 15.37 -4.89
CA GLN A 115 -12.64 14.05 -5.10
C GLN A 115 -12.86 13.35 -3.76
N PHE A 116 -14.13 13.22 -3.43
CA PHE A 116 -14.65 12.51 -2.28
C PHE A 116 -15.97 11.88 -2.71
N PRO A 117 -16.41 10.77 -2.11
CA PRO A 117 -17.74 10.23 -2.36
C PRO A 117 -18.80 11.34 -2.24
N MET A 118 -19.71 11.38 -3.21
CA MET A 118 -20.85 12.29 -3.19
C MET A 118 -21.93 11.80 -2.23
N GLU A 119 -21.98 10.49 -2.01
CA GLU A 119 -22.94 9.81 -1.17
C GLU A 119 -22.29 8.57 -0.54
N PHE A 120 -22.66 8.30 0.71
CA PHE A 120 -22.32 7.07 1.40
C PHE A 120 -23.56 6.20 1.54
N ARG A 121 -23.39 4.90 1.34
CA ARG A 121 -24.42 3.89 1.59
C ARG A 121 -23.85 2.78 2.46
N LEU A 122 -24.70 2.18 3.28
CA LEU A 122 -24.33 0.99 4.04
C LEU A 122 -24.31 -0.21 3.07
N TRP A 123 -23.27 -1.04 3.17
CA TRP A 123 -23.22 -2.34 2.50
C TRP A 123 -23.70 -3.42 3.48
N ASP A 124 -25.01 -3.47 3.68
CA ASP A 124 -25.66 -4.26 4.73
C ASP A 124 -25.71 -5.77 4.41
N ASN A 125 -25.80 -6.14 3.14
CA ASN A 125 -25.95 -7.53 2.73
C ASN A 125 -24.63 -8.33 2.57
N LEU A 126 -23.46 -7.68 2.63
CA LEU A 126 -22.16 -8.33 2.37
C LEU A 126 -21.93 -9.57 3.25
N PHE A 127 -22.16 -9.44 4.56
CA PHE A 127 -21.85 -10.51 5.50
C PHE A 127 -22.82 -11.69 5.40
N GLU A 128 -24.06 -11.43 4.99
CA GLU A 128 -25.02 -12.48 4.65
C GLU A 128 -24.57 -13.25 3.41
N GLU A 129 -24.15 -12.54 2.35
CA GLU A 129 -23.60 -13.15 1.14
C GLU A 129 -22.38 -14.04 1.44
N VAL A 130 -21.44 -13.55 2.25
CA VAL A 130 -20.23 -14.30 2.65
C VAL A 130 -20.59 -15.54 3.45
N ASN A 131 -21.56 -15.45 4.37
CA ASN A 131 -22.00 -16.60 5.17
C ASN A 131 -22.67 -17.69 4.31
N ASN A 132 -23.46 -17.27 3.31
CA ASN A 132 -24.15 -18.17 2.40
C ASN A 132 -23.20 -18.82 1.37
N PHE A 133 -22.08 -18.17 1.04
CA PHE A 133 -21.07 -18.71 0.13
C PHE A 133 -20.23 -19.81 0.78
N HIS A 134 -19.98 -20.89 0.03
CA HIS A 134 -19.17 -22.03 0.47
C HIS A 134 -18.01 -22.25 -0.51
N PHE A 135 -16.79 -22.37 0.02
CA PHE A 135 -15.61 -22.63 -0.78
C PHE A 135 -15.47 -24.13 -1.06
N ASP A 136 -15.99 -24.56 -2.21
CA ASP A 136 -15.87 -25.92 -2.73
C ASP A 136 -14.49 -26.13 -3.37
N ASN A 137 -13.46 -26.38 -2.55
CA ASN A 137 -12.10 -26.56 -3.05
C ASN A 137 -11.45 -27.87 -2.55
N GLU A 138 -10.87 -28.61 -3.51
CA GLU A 138 -10.15 -29.88 -3.37
C GLU A 138 -8.84 -29.85 -2.54
N PRO A 139 -7.99 -28.79 -2.56
CA PRO A 139 -6.75 -28.83 -1.79
C PRO A 139 -7.02 -28.82 -0.29
N LYS A 140 -6.30 -29.71 0.42
CA LYS A 140 -6.33 -29.75 1.88
C LYS A 140 -5.16 -28.94 2.46
N PHE A 141 -5.43 -28.18 3.51
CA PHE A 141 -4.51 -27.24 4.13
C PHE A 141 -4.24 -27.60 5.59
N GLU A 142 -3.02 -27.39 6.07
CA GLU A 142 -2.79 -27.37 7.52
C GLU A 142 -3.61 -26.25 8.16
N ARG A 143 -3.99 -26.44 9.43
CA ARG A 143 -4.64 -25.40 10.22
C ARG A 143 -3.76 -24.14 10.23
N PRO A 144 -4.31 -22.95 9.88
CA PRO A 144 -3.59 -21.69 10.02
C PRO A 144 -3.06 -21.48 11.43
N THR A 145 -1.83 -20.99 11.50
CA THR A 145 -1.16 -20.59 12.74
C THR A 145 -1.07 -19.07 12.80
N PHE A 146 -1.31 -18.51 13.97
CA PHE A 146 -1.27 -17.07 14.21
C PHE A 146 -0.19 -16.75 15.24
N SER A 147 0.45 -15.59 15.08
CA SER A 147 1.47 -15.07 15.99
C SER A 147 0.89 -14.00 16.90
N GLU A 148 1.37 -13.94 18.13
CA GLU A 148 1.06 -12.87 19.08
C GLU A 148 1.86 -11.62 18.74
N PHE A 149 1.25 -10.44 18.92
CA PHE A 149 1.87 -9.14 18.68
C PHE A 149 1.46 -8.16 19.78
N GLU A 150 2.44 -7.51 20.37
CA GLU A 150 2.27 -6.29 21.16
C GLU A 150 2.47 -5.09 20.23
N CYS A 151 1.48 -4.21 20.14
CA CYS A 151 1.48 -3.12 19.17
C CYS A 151 1.63 -1.75 19.84
N ASN A 152 2.71 -1.04 19.50
CA ASN A 152 3.02 0.30 20.01
C ASN A 152 2.87 1.37 18.93
N ILE A 153 3.21 1.02 17.69
CA ILE A 153 3.14 1.91 16.54
C ILE A 153 2.34 1.30 15.39
N GLU A 154 1.93 2.13 14.43
CA GLU A 154 1.17 1.69 13.25
C GLU A 154 1.90 0.60 12.46
N GLU A 155 3.24 0.62 12.47
CA GLU A 155 4.05 -0.40 11.82
C GLU A 155 3.92 -1.80 12.47
N ASP A 156 3.69 -1.87 13.77
CA ASP A 156 3.46 -3.14 14.47
C ASP A 156 2.11 -3.72 14.06
N VAL A 157 1.08 -2.88 13.94
CA VAL A 157 -0.25 -3.27 13.43
C VAL A 157 -0.14 -3.79 12.00
N ARG A 158 0.63 -3.10 11.13
CA ARG A 158 0.93 -3.62 9.79
C ARG A 158 1.70 -4.93 9.85
N GLY A 159 2.58 -5.13 10.82
CA GLY A 159 3.28 -6.39 11.08
C GLY A 159 2.29 -7.52 11.38
N ALA A 160 1.42 -7.31 12.36
CA ALA A 160 0.39 -8.27 12.76
C ALA A 160 -0.52 -8.63 11.58
N PHE A 161 -1.00 -7.62 10.84
CA PHE A 161 -1.82 -7.81 9.65
C PHE A 161 -1.10 -8.65 8.59
N TYR A 162 0.18 -8.37 8.33
CA TYR A 162 0.95 -9.15 7.36
C TYR A 162 1.08 -10.62 7.75
N TYR A 163 1.40 -10.93 9.01
CA TYR A 163 1.64 -12.31 9.43
C TYR A 163 0.35 -13.11 9.61
N ASN A 164 -0.65 -12.53 10.27
CA ASN A 164 -1.86 -13.25 10.67
C ASN A 164 -2.96 -13.26 9.59
N ILE A 165 -2.91 -12.32 8.64
CA ILE A 165 -3.89 -12.23 7.54
C ILE A 165 -3.20 -12.47 6.20
N CYS A 166 -2.27 -11.61 5.77
CA CYS A 166 -1.71 -11.70 4.41
C CYS A 166 -0.99 -13.03 4.14
N LYS A 167 -0.07 -13.45 5.02
CA LYS A 167 0.69 -14.71 4.82
C LYS A 167 -0.22 -15.94 4.86
N VAL A 168 -1.24 -15.92 5.71
CA VAL A 168 -2.23 -17.00 5.79
C VAL A 168 -3.02 -17.08 4.49
N LEU A 169 -3.59 -15.96 4.03
CA LEU A 169 -4.33 -15.90 2.77
C LEU A 169 -3.46 -16.29 1.57
N ASN A 170 -2.20 -15.86 1.51
CA ASN A 170 -1.28 -16.24 0.43
C ASN A 170 -0.99 -17.75 0.40
N LYS A 171 -1.01 -18.43 1.56
CA LYS A 171 -0.88 -19.91 1.63
C LYS A 171 -2.16 -20.60 1.18
N LEU A 172 -3.31 -20.04 1.55
CA LEU A 172 -4.62 -20.62 1.23
C LEU A 172 -5.08 -20.35 -0.22
N LEU A 173 -4.62 -19.24 -0.81
CA LEU A 173 -5.07 -18.72 -2.10
C LEU A 173 -3.85 -18.43 -3.02
N PRO A 174 -3.23 -19.45 -3.64
CA PRO A 174 -1.94 -19.31 -4.32
C PRO A 174 -1.94 -18.40 -5.55
N ASP A 175 -3.09 -18.20 -6.20
CA ASP A 175 -3.23 -17.29 -7.35
C ASP A 175 -3.31 -15.81 -6.95
N TYR A 176 -3.47 -15.56 -5.65
CA TYR A 176 -3.64 -14.24 -5.05
C TYR A 176 -2.43 -13.89 -4.20
N LEU A 177 -2.08 -12.61 -4.20
CA LEU A 177 -0.97 -12.08 -3.42
C LEU A 177 -1.42 -10.84 -2.65
N PHE A 178 -1.54 -11.01 -1.33
CA PHE A 178 -1.65 -9.96 -0.34
C PHE A 178 -0.25 -9.55 0.11
N SER A 179 0.15 -8.32 -0.20
CA SER A 179 1.53 -7.88 0.06
C SER A 179 1.66 -6.37 0.18
N ARG A 180 2.83 -5.92 0.62
CA ARG A 180 3.23 -4.50 0.58
C ARG A 180 3.84 -4.10 -0.76
N ARG A 181 3.65 -4.92 -1.82
CA ARG A 181 4.19 -4.60 -3.15
C ARG A 181 3.56 -3.30 -3.63
N ARG A 182 4.42 -2.47 -4.23
CA ARG A 182 3.99 -1.22 -4.85
C ARG A 182 3.04 -1.50 -6.01
N VAL A 183 2.07 -0.61 -6.15
CA VAL A 183 1.01 -0.68 -7.14
C VAL A 183 1.22 0.38 -8.22
N PRO A 184 0.76 0.16 -9.46
CA PRO A 184 1.00 1.06 -10.60
C PRO A 184 0.06 2.27 -10.60
N ILE A 185 -0.08 2.94 -9.46
CA ILE A 185 -0.81 4.20 -9.27
C ILE A 185 0.06 5.20 -8.51
N GLY A 186 -0.38 6.47 -8.45
CA GLY A 186 0.30 7.52 -7.69
C GLY A 186 0.36 7.19 -6.20
N GLY A 187 -0.75 6.66 -5.66
CA GLY A 187 -0.88 6.23 -4.27
C GLY A 187 0.00 5.06 -3.83
N ASP A 188 0.30 5.05 -2.52
CA ASP A 188 1.00 3.97 -1.85
C ASP A 188 0.14 3.41 -0.69
N PRO A 189 -0.86 2.56 -1.00
CA PRO A 189 -1.62 1.86 0.04
C PRO A 189 -0.70 0.96 0.88
N ASP A 190 -1.05 0.78 2.16
CA ASP A 190 -0.25 -0.03 3.09
C ASP A 190 -0.08 -1.47 2.61
N PHE A 191 -1.16 -2.08 2.11
CA PHE A 191 -1.17 -3.38 1.47
C PHE A 191 -1.98 -3.35 0.17
N SER A 192 -1.71 -4.32 -0.68
CA SER A 192 -2.48 -4.57 -1.89
C SER A 192 -2.80 -6.06 -2.00
N ALA A 193 -3.98 -6.36 -2.52
CA ALA A 193 -4.27 -7.66 -3.10
C ALA A 193 -4.04 -7.60 -4.61
N ALA A 194 -3.41 -8.65 -5.15
CA ALA A 194 -3.19 -8.82 -6.57
C ALA A 194 -3.58 -10.23 -7.02
N HIS A 195 -4.15 -10.36 -8.21
CA HIS A 195 -4.40 -11.65 -8.86
C HIS A 195 -3.53 -11.74 -10.12
N ILE A 196 -2.65 -12.76 -10.22
CA ILE A 196 -1.71 -12.93 -11.35
C ILE A 196 -0.99 -11.61 -11.70
N ARG A 197 -0.42 -10.94 -10.68
CA ARG A 197 0.28 -9.63 -10.77
C ARG A 197 -0.59 -8.41 -11.14
N ARG A 198 -1.90 -8.56 -11.37
CA ARG A 198 -2.83 -7.43 -11.53
C ARG A 198 -3.28 -6.94 -10.16
N PHE A 199 -3.11 -5.65 -9.89
CA PHE A 199 -3.62 -5.01 -8.68
C PHE A 199 -5.15 -4.98 -8.70
N ILE A 200 -5.81 -5.47 -7.63
CA ILE A 200 -7.28 -5.60 -7.58
C ILE A 200 -7.93 -4.90 -6.39
N MET A 201 -7.20 -4.66 -5.30
CA MET A 201 -7.79 -4.08 -4.10
C MET A 201 -6.73 -3.40 -3.21
N PRO A 202 -6.81 -2.09 -2.94
CA PRO A 202 -6.02 -1.44 -1.90
C PRO A 202 -6.53 -1.85 -0.52
N ILE A 203 -5.61 -1.95 0.43
CA ILE A 203 -5.90 -2.21 1.83
C ILE A 203 -5.13 -1.16 2.64
N GLU A 204 -5.85 -0.32 3.37
CA GLU A 204 -5.27 0.72 4.23
C GLU A 204 -5.38 0.28 5.69
N ILE A 205 -4.29 0.45 6.44
CA ILE A 205 -4.18 0.14 7.86
C ILE A 205 -4.11 1.43 8.67
N LYS A 206 -4.85 1.48 9.76
CA LYS A 206 -4.78 2.55 10.76
C LYS A 206 -4.75 1.95 12.15
N ARG A 207 -4.36 2.72 13.16
CA ARG A 207 -4.56 2.29 14.54
C ARG A 207 -6.01 2.54 14.94
N GLU A 208 -6.52 1.72 15.85
CA GLU A 208 -7.88 1.84 16.34
C GLU A 208 -8.18 3.23 16.93
N HIS A 209 -7.24 3.76 17.70
CA HIS A 209 -7.35 5.11 18.30
C HIS A 209 -7.33 6.25 17.28
N ASP A 210 -6.73 6.05 16.09
CA ASP A 210 -6.70 7.08 15.05
C ASP A 210 -8.08 7.25 14.40
N LEU A 211 -8.93 6.22 14.38
CA LEU A 211 -10.28 6.31 13.81
C LEU A 211 -11.31 6.94 14.76
N ARG A 212 -10.98 7.13 16.05
CA ARG A 212 -11.86 7.70 17.10
C ARG A 212 -13.30 7.20 16.99
N LEU A 213 -13.44 5.89 16.91
CA LEU A 213 -14.72 5.23 16.75
C LEU A 213 -15.64 5.60 17.94
N LEU A 214 -16.92 5.86 17.66
CA LEU A 214 -17.95 5.98 18.70
C LEU A 214 -18.17 4.61 19.38
N ASP A 215 -18.94 4.62 20.47
CA ASP A 215 -19.27 3.47 21.33
C ASP A 215 -19.80 2.20 20.61
N ASN A 216 -20.09 2.28 19.30
CA ASN A 216 -20.56 1.17 18.46
C ASN A 216 -19.61 0.79 17.31
N GLU A 217 -18.35 1.26 17.29
CA GLU A 217 -17.35 0.90 16.26
C GLU A 217 -17.77 1.26 14.82
N THR A 218 -18.71 2.20 14.65
CA THR A 218 -19.22 2.60 13.35
C THR A 218 -18.51 3.84 12.83
N ILE A 219 -18.06 3.78 11.56
CA ILE A 219 -17.55 4.94 10.83
C ILE A 219 -18.66 5.69 10.06
N LEU A 220 -19.82 5.06 9.87
CA LEU A 220 -21.01 5.67 9.26
C LEU A 220 -22.13 5.83 10.29
N ARG A 221 -22.81 6.98 10.24
CA ARG A 221 -24.03 7.26 10.98
C ARG A 221 -25.12 7.70 10.03
N PHE A 222 -26.31 7.12 10.16
CA PHE A 222 -27.49 7.60 9.45
C PHE A 222 -27.99 8.88 10.11
N ASP A 223 -28.06 9.97 9.36
CA ASP A 223 -28.71 11.20 9.79
C ASP A 223 -30.17 11.21 9.31
N GLU A 224 -31.10 11.11 10.25
CA GLU A 224 -32.54 11.14 9.99
C GLU A 224 -32.98 12.46 9.31
N THR A 225 -32.29 13.56 9.60
CA THR A 225 -32.64 14.89 9.08
C THR A 225 -32.35 15.00 7.59
N THR A 226 -31.18 14.54 7.16
CA THR A 226 -30.78 14.55 5.75
C THR A 226 -31.16 13.28 5.00
N SER A 227 -31.61 12.24 5.72
CA SER A 227 -31.90 10.89 5.21
C SER A 227 -30.70 10.29 4.47
N ARG A 228 -29.49 10.50 5.00
CA ARG A 228 -28.22 10.08 4.38
C ARG A 228 -27.26 9.53 5.43
N TYR A 229 -26.33 8.70 4.97
CA TYR A 229 -25.19 8.31 5.80
C TYR A 229 -24.10 9.37 5.75
N GLU A 230 -23.55 9.68 6.91
CA GLU A 230 -22.42 10.60 7.09
C GLU A 230 -21.28 9.89 7.81
N LEU A 231 -20.04 10.28 7.50
CA LEU A 231 -18.88 9.79 8.24
C LEU A 231 -18.80 10.44 9.61
N VAL A 232 -18.44 9.62 10.60
CA VAL A 232 -18.30 10.07 11.97
C VAL A 232 -16.86 10.54 12.21
N GLY A 233 -16.67 11.85 12.29
CA GLY A 233 -15.39 12.45 12.64
C GLY A 233 -14.50 12.80 11.44
N GLU A 234 -13.58 13.75 11.67
CA GLU A 234 -12.63 14.22 10.66
C GLU A 234 -11.60 13.13 10.30
N ASP A 235 -11.22 12.29 11.27
CA ASP A 235 -10.25 11.22 11.08
C ASP A 235 -10.76 10.15 10.10
N ALA A 236 -11.98 9.63 10.32
CA ALA A 236 -12.63 8.72 9.39
C ALA A 236 -12.79 9.35 8.00
N THR A 237 -13.13 10.64 7.94
CA THR A 237 -13.22 11.39 6.68
C THR A 237 -11.90 11.39 5.90
N ASN A 238 -10.78 11.64 6.58
CA ASN A 238 -9.45 11.69 5.97
C ASN A 238 -8.99 10.31 5.47
N VAL A 239 -9.20 9.26 6.27
CA VAL A 239 -8.82 7.88 5.90
C VAL A 239 -9.69 7.36 4.75
N ILE A 240 -11.00 7.61 4.78
CA ILE A 240 -11.89 7.23 3.68
C ILE A 240 -11.55 7.98 2.40
N ARG A 241 -11.18 9.27 2.50
CA ARG A 241 -10.71 10.05 1.35
C ARG A 241 -9.46 9.43 0.74
N GLN A 242 -8.53 9.00 1.58
CA GLN A 242 -7.28 8.39 1.16
C GLN A 242 -7.52 7.10 0.37
N ILE A 243 -8.21 6.12 0.97
CA ILE A 243 -8.46 4.84 0.28
C ILE A 243 -9.38 5.00 -0.93
N PHE A 244 -10.37 5.90 -0.88
CA PHE A 244 -11.23 6.20 -2.04
C PHE A 244 -10.43 6.79 -3.21
N THR A 245 -9.41 7.60 -2.93
CA THR A 245 -8.50 8.13 -3.95
C THR A 245 -7.71 6.99 -4.59
N TYR A 246 -7.16 6.06 -3.80
CA TYR A 246 -6.47 4.88 -4.34
C TYR A 246 -7.39 4.01 -5.21
N MET A 247 -8.62 3.76 -4.76
CA MET A 247 -9.63 3.02 -5.53
C MET A 247 -9.97 3.74 -6.84
N THR A 248 -10.11 5.07 -6.83
CA THR A 248 -10.45 5.86 -8.02
C THR A 248 -9.29 5.89 -9.01
N GLU A 249 -8.05 6.09 -8.55
CA GLU A 249 -6.83 6.06 -9.38
C GLU A 249 -6.63 4.74 -10.10
N ALA A 250 -6.81 3.63 -9.37
CA ALA A 250 -6.67 2.30 -9.92
C ALA A 250 -7.93 1.84 -10.69
N GLN A 251 -8.99 2.65 -10.70
CA GLN A 251 -10.32 2.31 -11.22
C GLN A 251 -10.84 0.98 -10.66
N LEU A 252 -10.62 0.76 -9.37
CA LEU A 252 -11.03 -0.44 -8.65
C LEU A 252 -12.41 -0.25 -8.03
N GLN A 253 -13.15 -1.36 -7.96
CA GLN A 253 -14.45 -1.41 -7.31
C GLN A 253 -14.35 -1.62 -5.80
N TYR A 254 -13.30 -2.29 -5.33
CA TYR A 254 -13.24 -2.75 -3.94
C TYR A 254 -12.01 -2.23 -3.23
N GLY A 255 -12.13 -2.05 -1.92
CA GLY A 255 -11.04 -1.64 -1.02
C GLY A 255 -11.33 -2.16 0.39
N VAL A 256 -10.31 -2.16 1.25
CA VAL A 256 -10.47 -2.51 2.67
C VAL A 256 -9.78 -1.50 3.57
N LEU A 257 -10.48 -1.02 4.59
CA LEU A 257 -9.91 -0.29 5.70
C LEU A 257 -9.83 -1.23 6.91
N SER A 258 -8.71 -1.25 7.63
CA SER A 258 -8.57 -2.09 8.81
C SER A 258 -7.78 -1.44 9.93
N THR A 259 -8.17 -1.73 11.16
CA THR A 259 -7.38 -1.47 12.38
C THR A 259 -6.73 -2.72 12.94
N TYR A 260 -6.64 -3.77 12.13
CA TYR A 260 -6.48 -5.17 12.53
C TYR A 260 -7.63 -5.71 13.39
N GLN A 261 -8.03 -4.99 14.43
CA GLN A 261 -9.12 -5.40 15.33
C GLN A 261 -10.49 -5.31 14.65
N HIS A 262 -10.68 -4.32 13.78
CA HIS A 262 -11.88 -4.11 12.99
C HIS A 262 -11.55 -3.96 11.50
N HIS A 263 -12.47 -4.43 10.66
CA HIS A 263 -12.35 -4.35 9.20
C HIS A 263 -13.62 -3.76 8.58
N TRP A 264 -13.45 -2.81 7.68
CA TRP A 264 -14.52 -2.25 6.86
C TRP A 264 -14.23 -2.52 5.39
N PHE A 265 -15.21 -3.09 4.70
CA PHE A 265 -15.12 -3.42 3.29
C PHE A 265 -15.83 -2.35 2.48
N LEU A 266 -15.18 -1.90 1.42
CA LEU A 266 -15.63 -0.79 0.59
C LEU A 266 -16.00 -1.28 -0.80
N ARG A 267 -17.10 -0.75 -1.34
CA ARG A 267 -17.54 -1.01 -2.71
C ARG A 267 -17.91 0.28 -3.42
N ARG A 268 -17.36 0.43 -4.63
CA ARG A 268 -17.58 1.50 -5.58
C ARG A 268 -18.17 0.90 -6.84
N PRO A 269 -19.50 1.00 -7.04
CA PRO A 269 -20.16 0.37 -8.18
C PRO A 269 -19.76 1.03 -9.52
N PRO A 270 -19.69 0.27 -10.62
CA PRO A 270 -19.41 0.80 -11.96
C PRO A 270 -20.40 1.86 -12.43
N ASP A 271 -21.68 1.68 -12.11
CA ASP A 271 -22.79 2.51 -12.61
C ASP A 271 -23.00 3.79 -11.78
N GLU A 272 -22.52 3.80 -10.53
CA GLU A 272 -22.59 4.97 -9.61
C GLU A 272 -21.19 5.28 -9.03
N PRO A 273 -20.20 5.69 -9.85
CA PRO A 273 -18.79 5.81 -9.48
C PRO A 273 -18.49 6.86 -8.39
N SER A 274 -19.46 7.71 -8.05
CA SER A 274 -19.38 8.72 -7.00
C SER A 274 -19.97 8.26 -5.66
N VAL A 275 -20.62 7.10 -5.61
CA VAL A 275 -21.20 6.52 -4.40
C VAL A 275 -20.20 5.53 -3.80
N LEU A 276 -20.05 5.56 -2.48
CA LEU A 276 -19.22 4.60 -1.74
C LEU A 276 -20.10 3.81 -0.76
N TYR A 277 -20.14 2.51 -0.98
CA TYR A 277 -20.72 1.55 -0.06
C TYR A 277 -19.66 1.13 0.95
N ILE A 278 -20.00 1.12 2.23
CA ILE A 278 -19.11 0.72 3.33
C ILE A 278 -19.87 -0.28 4.19
N SER A 279 -19.28 -1.44 4.49
CA SER A 279 -19.86 -2.42 5.40
C SER A 279 -19.93 -1.90 6.84
N SER A 280 -20.70 -2.57 7.71
CA SER A 280 -20.46 -2.48 9.14
C SER A 280 -19.06 -3.00 9.50
N ALA A 281 -18.58 -2.66 10.70
CA ALA A 281 -17.31 -3.19 11.20
C ALA A 281 -17.40 -4.70 11.35
N LEU A 282 -16.40 -5.42 10.82
CA LEU A 282 -16.20 -6.84 11.07
C LEU A 282 -15.08 -7.00 12.11
N PRO A 283 -15.39 -7.44 13.35
CA PRO A 283 -14.37 -7.68 14.37
C PRO A 283 -13.46 -8.85 14.00
N ILE A 284 -12.19 -8.77 14.37
CA ILE A 284 -11.18 -9.81 14.10
C ILE A 284 -11.58 -11.17 14.65
N GLN A 285 -12.30 -11.18 15.78
CA GLN A 285 -12.78 -12.37 16.46
C GLN A 285 -14.14 -12.89 15.95
N SER A 286 -14.70 -12.29 14.89
CA SER A 286 -15.97 -12.72 14.30
C SER A 286 -15.90 -14.18 13.83
N GLN A 287 -16.94 -14.95 14.19
CA GLN A 287 -17.12 -16.34 13.77
C GLN A 287 -18.09 -16.46 12.58
N SER A 288 -18.84 -15.41 12.26
CA SER A 288 -19.90 -15.43 11.24
C SER A 288 -20.16 -14.02 10.65
N PRO A 289 -19.52 -13.66 9.52
CA PRO A 289 -18.48 -14.42 8.84
C PRO A 289 -17.10 -14.27 9.50
N PRO A 290 -16.22 -15.26 9.38
CA PRO A 290 -14.80 -15.13 9.73
C PRO A 290 -14.08 -14.12 8.83
N VAL A 291 -13.10 -13.38 9.39
CA VAL A 291 -12.34 -12.38 8.64
C VAL A 291 -11.64 -12.98 7.43
N LEU A 292 -10.89 -14.08 7.60
CA LEU A 292 -10.16 -14.71 6.49
C LEU A 292 -11.12 -15.14 5.36
N LYS A 293 -12.27 -15.72 5.71
CA LYS A 293 -13.34 -16.07 4.76
C LYS A 293 -13.82 -14.85 3.98
N THR A 294 -14.02 -13.72 4.65
CA THR A 294 -14.48 -12.47 4.02
C THR A 294 -13.45 -11.93 3.03
N TYR A 295 -12.17 -11.90 3.39
CA TYR A 295 -11.10 -11.51 2.45
C TYR A 295 -11.01 -12.44 1.24
N ALA A 296 -11.13 -13.75 1.45
CA ALA A 296 -11.15 -14.73 0.36
C ALA A 296 -12.32 -14.49 -0.58
N TYR A 297 -13.53 -14.25 -0.04
CA TYR A 297 -14.72 -13.94 -0.82
C TYR A 297 -14.55 -12.67 -1.65
N MET A 298 -14.00 -11.61 -1.05
CA MET A 298 -13.71 -10.35 -1.74
C MET A 298 -12.82 -10.55 -2.97
N VAL A 299 -11.75 -11.35 -2.88
CA VAL A 299 -10.82 -11.50 -4.00
C VAL A 299 -11.24 -12.57 -5.02
N GLN A 300 -11.81 -13.69 -4.57
CA GLN A 300 -12.17 -14.82 -5.44
C GLN A 300 -13.54 -14.69 -6.09
N VAL A 301 -14.48 -13.98 -5.46
CA VAL A 301 -15.84 -13.82 -6.00
C VAL A 301 -15.97 -12.41 -6.55
N LEU A 302 -15.84 -11.39 -5.68
CA LEU A 302 -16.18 -10.03 -6.07
C LEU A 302 -15.17 -9.40 -7.03
N CYS A 303 -13.87 -9.54 -6.78
CA CYS A 303 -12.85 -8.98 -7.67
C CYS A 303 -12.67 -9.81 -8.95
N ALA A 304 -12.84 -11.13 -8.87
CA ALA A 304 -12.63 -12.03 -10.01
C ALA A 304 -13.71 -11.88 -11.09
N ASP A 305 -14.97 -11.74 -10.71
CA ASP A 305 -16.08 -11.57 -11.66
C ASP A 305 -16.08 -10.19 -12.34
N ASN A 306 -15.39 -9.21 -11.76
CA ASN A 306 -15.49 -7.80 -12.14
C ASN A 306 -14.32 -7.24 -12.95
N PHE A 307 -13.39 -8.08 -13.44
CA PHE A 307 -12.23 -7.63 -14.22
C PHE A 307 -12.57 -6.81 -15.48
N PHE A 308 -13.83 -6.86 -15.95
CA PHE A 308 -14.34 -6.22 -17.17
C PHE A 308 -15.14 -4.93 -16.94
N ARG A 309 -15.47 -4.56 -15.69
CA ARG A 309 -16.27 -3.36 -15.39
C ARG A 309 -15.58 -2.48 -14.35
N ASN A 310 -14.53 -1.77 -14.75
CA ASN A 310 -13.90 -0.79 -13.86
C ASN A 310 -14.75 0.49 -13.79
N PRO A 311 -15.06 1.06 -12.60
CA PRO A 311 -15.84 2.28 -12.53
C PRO A 311 -15.02 3.46 -13.06
N PRO A 312 -15.60 4.31 -13.93
CA PRO A 312 -14.87 5.39 -14.59
C PRO A 312 -14.44 6.47 -13.59
N ILE A 313 -13.44 7.26 -13.97
CA ILE A 313 -13.02 8.41 -13.17
C ILE A 313 -14.08 9.50 -13.27
N THR A 314 -14.66 9.91 -12.14
CA THR A 314 -15.71 10.94 -12.10
C THR A 314 -15.09 12.33 -12.33
N THR A 315 -15.56 13.06 -13.36
CA THR A 315 -15.03 14.39 -13.76
C THR A 315 -15.85 15.58 -13.29
N GLU A 316 -16.76 15.41 -12.32
CA GLU A 316 -17.60 16.53 -11.85
C GLU A 316 -16.74 17.60 -11.12
N LYS A 317 -16.55 18.74 -11.80
CA LYS A 317 -15.78 19.88 -11.29
C LYS A 317 -16.54 20.58 -10.15
N ARG A 318 -16.15 20.37 -8.90
CA ARG A 318 -16.62 21.19 -7.76
C ARG A 318 -16.08 22.62 -7.85
N LYS A 319 -16.81 23.60 -7.30
CA LYS A 319 -16.42 25.02 -7.26
C LYS A 319 -15.23 25.23 -6.33
N ARG A 320 -14.15 25.75 -6.91
CA ARG A 320 -12.80 25.97 -6.37
C ARG A 320 -12.77 26.78 -5.07
N GLN A 321 -12.12 26.26 -4.02
CA GLN A 321 -11.60 27.05 -2.90
C GLN A 321 -10.07 26.95 -2.86
N THR A 322 -9.40 28.08 -2.98
CA THR A 322 -7.94 28.20 -2.83
C THR A 322 -7.51 27.91 -1.40
N VAL A 323 -6.51 27.04 -1.21
CA VAL A 323 -5.94 26.70 0.11
C VAL A 323 -4.56 27.31 0.29
N SER A 324 -4.34 27.89 1.48
CA SER A 324 -3.05 28.37 1.98
C SER A 324 -2.45 27.36 2.95
N TYR A 325 -1.20 26.94 2.73
CA TYR A 325 -0.42 26.17 3.70
C TYR A 325 0.09 27.12 4.80
N ALA A 326 -0.42 27.00 6.02
CA ALA A 326 0.13 27.68 7.18
C ALA A 326 1.36 26.90 7.70
N GLY A 327 2.55 27.39 7.39
CA GLY A 327 3.78 26.91 8.00
C GLY A 327 3.81 27.26 9.49
N SER A 328 3.90 26.25 10.35
CA SER A 328 4.18 26.44 11.78
C SER A 328 5.56 27.09 11.95
N THR A 329 5.57 28.36 12.31
CA THR A 329 6.75 29.03 12.89
C THR A 329 6.45 29.37 14.32
N THR A 330 7.08 28.65 15.25
CA THR A 330 7.21 29.06 16.64
C THR A 330 8.26 30.17 16.76
N LYS A 331 7.84 31.36 17.23
CA LYS A 331 8.44 32.11 18.35
C LYS A 331 7.86 33.53 18.46
N SER A 332 7.32 33.79 19.65
CA SER A 332 7.05 35.04 20.38
C SER A 332 7.51 36.40 19.79
N PHE A 333 6.66 37.43 19.84
CA PHE A 333 6.66 38.48 20.88
C PHE A 333 5.50 39.50 20.72
N LYS A 334 5.07 40.03 21.87
CA LYS A 334 3.93 40.92 22.20
C LYS A 334 3.81 42.22 21.36
N LYS A 335 2.57 42.64 21.04
CA LYS A 335 1.93 43.86 21.61
C LYS A 335 0.46 44.10 21.18
N ARG A 336 -0.42 43.98 22.18
CA ARG A 336 -1.56 44.86 22.60
C ARG A 336 -2.35 45.71 21.58
N ARG A 337 -3.69 45.54 21.73
CA ARG A 337 -4.81 46.55 21.77
C ARG A 337 -5.21 47.17 20.40
N LYS A 338 -6.47 47.49 20.10
CA LYS A 338 -7.79 47.39 20.74
C LYS A 338 -8.84 47.66 19.63
N THR A 339 -9.98 46.95 19.73
CA THR A 339 -11.38 47.34 19.41
C THR A 339 -11.70 48.59 18.57
N GLU A 340 -12.56 48.42 17.55
CA GLU A 340 -13.88 49.08 17.30
C GLU A 340 -14.37 48.71 15.87
N ILE A 341 -15.41 47.87 15.69
CA ILE A 341 -16.83 48.21 15.39
C ILE A 341 -16.95 49.55 14.62
N THR A 342 -17.40 49.63 13.36
CA THR A 342 -18.83 49.72 12.96
C THR A 342 -18.99 49.76 11.42
N VAL A 343 -19.85 48.89 10.88
CA VAL A 343 -20.91 49.05 9.84
C VAL A 343 -20.71 49.95 8.58
N SER A 344 -20.82 49.28 7.42
CA SER A 344 -21.42 49.64 6.11
C SER A 344 -21.20 51.03 5.47
N LYS A 345 -20.82 51.03 4.17
CA LYS A 345 -21.70 51.47 3.05
C LYS A 345 -21.03 51.33 1.68
N ARG A 346 -21.88 51.02 0.69
CA ARG A 346 -21.66 51.08 -0.77
C ARG A 346 -21.35 52.51 -1.22
N SER A 347 -20.47 52.67 -2.22
CA SER A 347 -20.84 53.16 -3.57
C SER A 347 -19.61 53.51 -4.45
N SER A 348 -19.74 53.15 -5.74
CA SER A 348 -19.21 53.76 -6.98
C SER A 348 -18.30 55.01 -6.86
N SER A 349 -17.22 55.20 -7.61
CA SER A 349 -17.16 55.24 -9.08
C SER A 349 -15.73 55.61 -9.56
N SER A 350 -15.40 55.09 -10.75
CA SER A 350 -14.44 55.53 -11.78
C SER A 350 -13.46 56.69 -11.51
N SER A 351 -12.19 56.46 -11.86
CA SER A 351 -11.47 57.35 -12.77
C SER A 351 -10.38 56.63 -13.56
N THR A 352 -10.38 56.91 -14.85
CA THR A 352 -9.54 56.36 -15.91
C THR A 352 -8.23 57.11 -15.96
N SER A 353 -7.09 56.41 -16.00
CA SER A 353 -5.87 56.95 -16.64
C SER A 353 -5.21 55.88 -17.49
N LYS A 354 -5.28 56.10 -18.80
CA LYS A 354 -4.53 55.38 -19.82
C LYS A 354 -3.09 55.84 -19.73
N ASN A 355 -2.14 54.91 -19.65
CA ASN A 355 -0.81 55.15 -20.20
C ASN A 355 -0.30 53.91 -20.94
N SER A 356 0.14 54.18 -22.16
CA SER A 356 0.47 53.26 -23.22
C SER A 356 1.89 52.70 -23.12
N ARG A 357 1.99 51.38 -23.36
CA ARG A 357 3.06 50.63 -24.07
C ARG A 357 4.51 50.77 -23.57
N THR A 358 5.01 49.67 -23.01
CA THR A 358 6.18 48.96 -23.59
C THR A 358 5.98 47.45 -23.41
N SER A 359 5.71 46.78 -24.53
CA SER A 359 5.52 45.33 -24.62
C SER A 359 6.88 44.60 -24.57
N LYS A 360 7.34 44.23 -23.37
CA LYS A 360 8.25 43.10 -23.21
C LYS A 360 7.39 41.83 -23.27
N LYS A 361 7.58 40.99 -24.29
CA LYS A 361 7.07 39.60 -24.32
C LYS A 361 7.66 38.87 -23.11
N ARG A 362 6.95 38.89 -21.98
CA ARG A 362 7.16 37.96 -20.88
C ARG A 362 6.74 36.59 -21.40
N GLN A 363 7.69 35.67 -21.55
CA GLN A 363 7.37 34.25 -21.63
C GLN A 363 6.50 33.92 -20.42
N THR A 364 5.28 33.46 -20.70
CA THR A 364 4.29 33.08 -19.70
C THR A 364 4.84 31.93 -18.88
N GLN A 365 5.23 32.23 -17.64
CA GLN A 365 5.58 31.25 -16.63
C GLN A 365 4.37 30.33 -16.40
N LYS A 366 4.53 29.01 -16.56
CA LYS A 366 3.47 28.06 -16.19
C LYS A 366 3.34 28.05 -14.66
N PRO A 367 2.22 28.51 -14.06
CA PRO A 367 2.01 28.40 -12.63
C PRO A 367 1.89 26.93 -12.21
N ALA A 368 2.00 26.65 -10.91
CA ALA A 368 1.67 25.34 -10.37
C ALA A 368 0.24 24.98 -10.80
N GLN A 369 0.10 23.81 -11.42
CA GLN A 369 -1.18 23.35 -11.95
C GLN A 369 -1.91 22.54 -10.88
N ASP A 370 -3.23 22.59 -10.94
CA ASP A 370 -4.10 21.71 -10.17
C ASP A 370 -4.65 20.67 -11.15
N PHE A 371 -4.32 19.40 -10.93
CA PHE A 371 -4.62 18.32 -11.85
C PHE A 371 -5.84 17.53 -11.42
N SER A 372 -6.60 17.03 -12.40
CA SER A 372 -7.69 16.08 -12.17
C SER A 372 -7.22 14.65 -12.38
N LEU A 373 -7.88 13.69 -11.73
CA LEU A 373 -7.56 12.27 -11.82
C LEU A 373 -7.64 11.73 -13.26
N ALA A 374 -8.46 12.36 -14.11
CA ALA A 374 -8.57 12.05 -15.54
C ALA A 374 -7.41 12.58 -16.41
N ASP A 375 -6.55 13.47 -15.89
CA ASP A 375 -5.41 13.99 -16.66
C ASP A 375 -4.29 12.95 -16.82
N PHE A 376 -4.22 11.96 -15.93
CA PHE A 376 -3.17 10.95 -15.89
C PHE A 376 -3.73 9.55 -16.11
N LYS A 377 -3.14 8.81 -17.05
CA LYS A 377 -3.36 7.37 -17.20
C LYS A 377 -2.05 6.66 -16.87
N TYR A 378 -2.06 5.87 -15.82
CA TYR A 378 -0.90 5.16 -15.32
C TYR A 378 -0.70 3.84 -16.08
N ASN A 379 0.53 3.56 -16.49
CA ASN A 379 0.85 2.35 -17.25
C ASN A 379 1.70 1.39 -16.42
N SER A 380 2.88 1.81 -15.98
CA SER A 380 3.81 0.97 -15.21
C SER A 380 4.73 1.80 -14.31
N ILE A 381 5.40 1.15 -13.37
CA ILE A 381 6.41 1.77 -12.52
C ILE A 381 7.75 1.78 -13.26
N LEU A 382 8.35 2.96 -13.43
CA LEU A 382 9.68 3.14 -14.04
C LEU A 382 10.79 3.09 -12.99
N GLY A 383 10.52 3.60 -11.79
CA GLY A 383 11.49 3.66 -10.72
C GLY A 383 10.86 4.10 -9.41
N GLN A 384 11.60 3.92 -8.32
CA GLN A 384 11.19 4.35 -6.99
C GLN A 384 12.40 4.94 -6.28
N GLY A 385 12.20 6.09 -5.65
CA GLY A 385 13.24 6.75 -4.88
C GLY A 385 12.68 7.33 -3.59
N ARG A 386 13.53 8.07 -2.89
CA ARG A 386 13.18 8.79 -1.66
C ARG A 386 11.97 9.71 -1.85
N SER A 387 11.94 10.43 -2.97
CA SER A 387 10.91 11.44 -3.21
C SER A 387 9.64 10.88 -3.87
N GLY A 388 9.41 9.56 -3.77
CA GLY A 388 8.21 8.88 -4.27
C GLY A 388 8.46 7.95 -5.45
N LYS A 389 7.40 7.70 -6.21
CA LYS A 389 7.34 6.73 -7.30
C LYS A 389 7.38 7.43 -8.65
N THR A 390 8.16 6.91 -9.60
CA THR A 390 8.17 7.38 -10.98
C THR A 390 7.40 6.40 -11.86
N LEU A 391 6.37 6.90 -12.53
CA LEU A 391 5.41 6.13 -13.31
C LEU A 391 5.53 6.47 -14.80
N LEU A 392 5.44 5.46 -15.66
CA LEU A 392 5.15 5.66 -17.07
C LEU A 392 3.68 6.05 -17.18
N CYS A 393 3.40 7.23 -17.73
CA CYS A 393 2.08 7.81 -17.71
C CYS A 393 1.74 8.48 -19.06
N GLU A 394 0.50 8.34 -19.52
CA GLU A 394 -0.04 9.19 -20.57
C GLU A 394 -0.66 10.45 -19.95
N PHE A 395 -0.20 11.62 -20.39
CA PHE A 395 -0.71 12.93 -20.00
C PHE A 395 -1.02 13.76 -21.24
N ARG A 396 -2.31 14.08 -21.44
CA ARG A 396 -2.81 14.87 -22.58
C ARG A 396 -2.28 14.37 -23.95
N GLY A 397 -2.28 13.06 -24.14
CA GLY A 397 -1.84 12.40 -25.38
C GLY A 397 -0.32 12.21 -25.52
N ASN A 398 0.48 12.59 -24.51
CA ASN A 398 1.93 12.37 -24.51
C ASN A 398 2.32 11.35 -23.46
N THR A 399 3.24 10.45 -23.79
CA THR A 399 3.88 9.56 -22.82
C THR A 399 4.96 10.32 -22.07
N ILE A 400 4.88 10.29 -20.73
CA ILE A 400 5.78 11.00 -19.81
C ILE A 400 6.30 10.06 -18.72
N ALA A 401 7.41 10.45 -18.11
CA ALA A 401 7.82 9.95 -16.80
C ALA A 401 7.22 10.87 -15.73
N LEU A 402 6.30 10.35 -14.93
CA LEU A 402 5.59 11.07 -13.88
C LEU A 402 6.11 10.66 -12.50
N LYS A 403 6.90 11.52 -11.87
CA LYS A 403 7.30 11.38 -10.48
C LYS A 403 6.15 11.85 -9.60
N CYS A 404 5.65 10.99 -8.73
CA CYS A 404 4.51 11.22 -7.84
C CYS A 404 4.91 10.90 -6.40
N ALA A 405 4.68 11.83 -5.49
CA ALA A 405 4.81 11.59 -4.05
C ALA A 405 3.43 11.56 -3.41
N ASP A 406 3.16 10.49 -2.68
CA ASP A 406 2.03 10.41 -1.76
C ASP A 406 2.34 11.19 -0.49
N LEU A 407 1.78 12.39 -0.38
CA LEU A 407 1.97 13.29 0.76
C LEU A 407 1.15 12.84 1.97
N SER A 408 0.20 11.91 1.82
CA SER A 408 -0.48 11.28 2.97
C SER A 408 0.49 10.45 3.78
N GLN A 409 1.41 9.77 3.08
CA GLN A 409 2.42 8.90 3.66
C GLN A 409 3.73 9.66 3.94
N ASN A 410 4.14 10.58 3.06
CA ASN A 410 5.46 11.20 3.10
C ASN A 410 5.41 12.74 2.92
N PRO A 411 4.79 13.50 3.85
CA PRO A 411 4.60 14.95 3.70
C PRO A 411 5.92 15.75 3.63
N HIS A 412 6.99 15.23 4.23
CA HIS A 412 8.30 15.90 4.24
C HIS A 412 8.95 16.03 2.86
N VAL A 413 8.59 15.14 1.92
CA VAL A 413 9.13 15.09 0.55
C VAL A 413 8.71 16.31 -0.29
N LEU A 414 7.62 17.00 0.08
CA LEU A 414 7.09 18.14 -0.67
C LEU A 414 8.16 19.22 -0.94
N LYS A 415 9.02 19.51 0.04
CA LYS A 415 10.08 20.51 -0.10
C LYS A 415 11.11 20.11 -1.15
N GLU A 416 11.48 18.83 -1.21
CA GLU A 416 12.42 18.28 -2.20
C GLU A 416 11.83 18.36 -3.61
N MET A 417 10.56 17.97 -3.80
CA MET A 417 9.91 18.07 -5.10
C MET A 417 9.74 19.52 -5.58
N GLN A 418 9.38 20.43 -4.68
CA GLN A 418 9.31 21.85 -5.01
C GLN A 418 10.68 22.43 -5.37
N GLN A 419 11.74 21.98 -4.70
CA GLN A 419 13.11 22.34 -5.03
C GLN A 419 13.50 21.83 -6.43
N GLU A 420 13.19 20.57 -6.74
CA GLU A 420 13.42 19.99 -8.06
C GLU A 420 12.76 20.84 -9.17
N VAL A 421 11.47 21.19 -9.00
CA VAL A 421 10.76 22.08 -9.93
C VAL A 421 11.45 23.44 -10.08
N ASN A 422 11.94 24.03 -8.98
CA ASN A 422 12.65 25.31 -9.02
C ASN A 422 13.96 25.21 -9.81
N ILE A 423 14.71 24.12 -9.64
CA ILE A 423 15.94 23.87 -10.40
C ILE A 423 15.63 23.67 -11.88
N TYR A 424 14.60 22.90 -12.24
CA TYR A 424 14.16 22.78 -13.63
C TYR A 424 13.80 24.13 -14.26
N LYS A 425 13.22 25.06 -13.49
CA LYS A 425 12.93 26.42 -13.97
C LYS A 425 14.19 27.24 -14.22
N ILE A 426 15.20 27.11 -13.36
CA ILE A 426 16.52 27.75 -13.55
C ILE A 426 17.19 27.20 -14.81
N LEU A 427 17.13 25.89 -15.02
CA LEU A 427 17.73 25.16 -16.14
C LEU A 427 16.84 25.12 -17.40
N SER A 428 15.90 26.06 -17.55
CA SER A 428 14.86 26.00 -18.59
C SER A 428 15.38 25.96 -20.03
N ASP A 429 16.54 26.56 -20.29
CA ASP A 429 17.15 26.69 -21.62
C ASP A 429 17.95 25.46 -22.06
N ILE A 430 18.19 24.49 -21.16
CA ILE A 430 18.92 23.24 -21.44
C ILE A 430 18.03 21.99 -21.44
N GLN A 431 16.74 22.17 -21.15
CA GLN A 431 15.75 21.10 -21.17
C GLN A 431 15.60 20.49 -22.57
N GLY A 432 15.58 19.16 -22.63
CA GLY A 432 15.56 18.36 -23.86
C GLY A 432 16.94 18.09 -24.46
N THR A 433 18.00 18.73 -23.95
CA THR A 433 19.38 18.53 -24.45
C THR A 433 20.24 17.81 -23.42
N TYR A 434 20.24 18.25 -22.16
CA TYR A 434 21.07 17.68 -21.09
C TYR A 434 20.27 17.21 -19.87
N ILE A 435 19.02 17.68 -19.77
CA ILE A 435 18.04 17.24 -18.77
C ILE A 435 16.69 17.05 -19.47
N PRO A 436 15.78 16.20 -18.98
CA PRO A 436 14.44 16.04 -19.55
C PRO A 436 13.65 17.35 -19.64
N LYS A 437 12.65 17.43 -20.52
CA LYS A 437 11.74 18.58 -20.54
C LYS A 437 10.71 18.46 -19.43
N LEU A 438 10.54 19.51 -18.63
CA LEU A 438 9.47 19.61 -17.65
C LEU A 438 8.13 19.85 -18.36
N VAL A 439 7.25 18.87 -18.32
CA VAL A 439 5.95 18.89 -19.02
C VAL A 439 4.88 19.53 -18.13
N CYS A 440 4.76 19.04 -16.89
CA CYS A 440 3.75 19.44 -15.92
C CYS A 440 4.27 19.27 -14.49
N TYR A 441 3.73 20.02 -13.53
CA TYR A 441 4.00 19.85 -12.10
C TYR A 441 2.90 20.51 -11.27
N GLY A 442 2.68 20.02 -10.05
CA GLY A 442 1.69 20.60 -9.15
C GLY A 442 1.03 19.60 -8.22
N PHE A 443 0.06 20.11 -7.45
CA PHE A 443 -0.75 19.29 -6.57
C PHE A 443 -1.76 18.48 -7.39
N TYR A 444 -2.07 17.30 -6.86
CA TYR A 444 -2.94 16.35 -7.51
C TYR A 444 -3.80 15.65 -6.43
N CYS A 445 -5.13 15.69 -6.60
CA CYS A 445 -6.13 15.14 -5.67
C CYS A 445 -5.96 15.53 -4.20
N GLY A 446 -5.32 16.67 -3.90
CA GLY A 446 -5.05 17.11 -2.52
C GLY A 446 -4.11 16.22 -1.69
N MET A 447 -3.70 15.08 -2.23
CA MET A 447 -2.88 14.05 -1.57
C MET A 447 -1.49 13.94 -2.17
N TYR A 448 -1.30 14.40 -3.41
CA TYR A 448 -0.07 14.18 -4.15
C TYR A 448 0.59 15.48 -4.58
N TYR A 449 1.91 15.40 -4.74
CA TYR A 449 2.64 16.33 -5.57
C TYR A 449 3.29 15.57 -6.72
N THR A 450 3.17 16.11 -7.93
CA THR A 450 3.64 15.43 -9.14
C THR A 450 4.58 16.32 -9.96
N ILE A 451 5.53 15.68 -10.64
CA ILE A 451 6.45 16.27 -11.62
C ILE A 451 6.45 15.36 -12.84
N GLY A 452 5.94 15.84 -13.96
CA GLY A 452 5.92 15.13 -15.24
C GLY A 452 7.01 15.63 -16.17
N MET A 453 7.80 14.71 -16.70
CA MET A 453 8.92 14.98 -17.58
C MET A 453 8.85 14.13 -18.86
N THR A 454 9.51 14.57 -19.93
CA THR A 454 9.67 13.72 -21.13
C THR A 454 10.39 12.43 -20.78
N LEU A 455 9.89 11.31 -21.28
CA LEU A 455 10.58 10.02 -21.17
C LEU A 455 11.87 10.05 -22.01
N VAL A 456 13.01 9.74 -21.41
CA VAL A 456 14.31 9.70 -22.09
C VAL A 456 15.13 8.50 -21.60
N GLY A 457 15.78 7.80 -22.52
CA GLY A 457 16.83 6.81 -22.23
C GLY A 457 16.50 5.73 -21.19
N SER A 458 17.55 5.11 -20.67
CA SER A 458 17.53 4.17 -19.53
C SER A 458 18.65 4.51 -18.55
N ALA A 459 18.51 4.12 -17.28
CA ALA A 459 19.51 4.42 -16.24
C ALA A 459 20.87 3.78 -16.54
N LEU A 460 21.96 4.45 -16.15
CA LEU A 460 23.34 4.04 -16.45
C LEU A 460 23.67 2.63 -15.92
N ASN A 461 23.13 2.25 -14.76
CA ASN A 461 23.35 0.93 -14.16
C ASN A 461 22.74 -0.24 -14.94
N ASN A 462 21.90 0.03 -15.95
CA ASN A 462 21.42 -0.99 -16.89
C ASN A 462 22.47 -1.35 -17.96
N TYR A 463 23.55 -0.58 -18.06
CA TYR A 463 24.60 -0.75 -19.04
C TYR A 463 25.84 -1.36 -18.41
N LYS A 464 26.55 -2.21 -19.15
CA LYS A 464 27.86 -2.72 -18.71
C LYS A 464 29.01 -1.78 -19.08
N ARG A 465 28.83 -1.03 -20.17
CA ARG A 465 29.84 -0.15 -20.74
C ARG A 465 29.18 1.05 -21.41
N ILE A 466 29.92 2.15 -21.51
CA ILE A 466 29.57 3.34 -22.29
C ILE A 466 30.72 3.70 -23.23
N THR A 467 30.43 4.47 -24.28
CA THR A 467 31.47 4.97 -25.19
C THR A 467 32.18 6.20 -24.61
N GLU A 468 33.40 6.49 -25.08
CA GLU A 468 34.12 7.72 -24.70
C GLU A 468 33.33 8.98 -25.10
N ARG A 469 32.54 8.91 -26.18
CA ARG A 469 31.63 9.99 -26.59
C ARG A 469 30.53 10.21 -25.57
N GLN A 470 29.87 9.14 -25.11
CA GLN A 470 28.83 9.23 -24.09
C GLN A 470 29.41 9.79 -22.79
N ARG A 471 30.59 9.31 -22.38
CA ARG A 471 31.35 9.85 -21.24
C ARG A 471 31.59 11.36 -21.37
N ALA A 472 32.12 11.81 -22.51
CA ALA A 472 32.39 13.21 -22.77
C ALA A 472 31.11 14.07 -22.73
N THR A 473 30.03 13.58 -23.33
CA THR A 473 28.70 14.24 -23.29
C THR A 473 28.17 14.36 -21.86
N GLY A 474 28.33 13.32 -21.02
CA GLY A 474 27.91 13.36 -19.62
C GLY A 474 28.66 14.40 -18.79
N LEU A 475 29.98 14.48 -18.94
CA LEU A 475 30.80 15.51 -18.30
C LEU A 475 30.41 16.92 -18.78
N PHE A 476 30.18 17.06 -20.09
CA PHE A 476 29.74 18.32 -20.66
C PHE A 476 28.35 18.74 -20.15
N ALA A 477 27.41 17.80 -20.03
CA ALA A 477 26.08 18.04 -19.48
C ALA A 477 26.17 18.62 -18.05
N LEU A 478 26.99 18.02 -17.19
CA LEU A 478 27.19 18.51 -15.83
C LEU A 478 27.82 19.90 -15.80
N LYS A 479 28.84 20.14 -16.63
CA LYS A 479 29.46 21.47 -16.75
C LYS A 479 28.42 22.54 -17.14
N VAL A 480 27.56 22.24 -18.10
CA VAL A 480 26.49 23.15 -18.53
C VAL A 480 25.49 23.45 -17.39
N ILE A 481 25.25 22.50 -16.48
CA ILE A 481 24.44 22.72 -15.27
C ILE A 481 25.20 23.62 -14.27
N HIS A 482 26.50 23.36 -14.06
CA HIS A 482 27.36 24.16 -13.18
C HIS A 482 27.49 25.62 -13.65
N ASP A 483 27.58 25.85 -14.95
CA ASP A 483 27.63 27.20 -15.55
C ASP A 483 26.37 28.03 -15.24
N ARG A 484 25.25 27.38 -14.88
CA ARG A 484 24.00 28.02 -14.40
C ARG A 484 23.94 28.15 -12.88
N GLY A 485 25.04 27.87 -12.19
CA GLY A 485 25.14 27.97 -10.74
C GLY A 485 24.43 26.86 -9.99
N VAL A 486 24.15 25.71 -10.61
CA VAL A 486 23.44 24.60 -9.95
C VAL A 486 24.43 23.49 -9.60
N LEU A 487 24.48 23.09 -8.33
CA LEU A 487 25.09 21.83 -7.89
C LEU A 487 24.01 20.76 -7.85
N HIS A 488 24.29 19.59 -8.42
CA HIS A 488 23.33 18.48 -8.46
C HIS A 488 23.17 17.84 -7.07
N ASN A 489 24.28 17.66 -6.34
CA ASN A 489 24.47 16.99 -5.06
C ASN A 489 24.15 15.48 -5.01
N ASP A 490 23.63 14.89 -6.09
CA ASP A 490 23.21 13.49 -6.12
C ASP A 490 23.71 12.71 -7.34
N ILE A 491 24.98 12.91 -7.69
CA ILE A 491 25.59 12.14 -8.78
C ILE A 491 25.71 10.66 -8.37
N ARG A 492 24.93 9.82 -9.06
CA ARG A 492 24.91 8.36 -8.96
C ARG A 492 24.32 7.77 -10.24
N GLU A 493 24.62 6.50 -10.50
CA GLU A 493 24.24 5.77 -11.71
C GLU A 493 22.73 5.73 -11.99
N GLU A 494 21.87 5.74 -10.96
CA GLU A 494 20.41 5.81 -11.12
C GLU A 494 19.90 7.18 -11.63
N ASN A 495 20.68 8.25 -11.43
CA ASN A 495 20.30 9.62 -11.80
C ASN A 495 20.93 10.07 -13.15
N ILE A 496 21.54 9.13 -13.87
CA ILE A 496 22.15 9.37 -15.18
C ILE A 496 21.42 8.47 -16.17
N LEU A 497 20.72 9.07 -17.12
CA LEU A 497 20.00 8.35 -18.16
C LEU A 497 20.78 8.43 -19.48
N LEU A 498 20.93 7.28 -20.14
CA LEU A 498 21.55 7.16 -21.45
C LEU A 498 20.49 6.89 -22.51
N ASP A 499 20.46 7.75 -23.53
CA ASP A 499 19.70 7.56 -24.76
C ASP A 499 20.64 7.03 -25.86
N ASP A 500 20.68 5.70 -26.02
CA ASP A 500 21.52 5.00 -27.00
C ASP A 500 21.25 5.43 -28.45
N ILE A 501 20.02 5.87 -28.75
CA ILE A 501 19.63 6.22 -30.13
C ILE A 501 20.35 7.51 -30.56
N ASN A 502 20.50 8.44 -29.61
CA ASN A 502 21.05 9.77 -29.89
C ASN A 502 22.46 9.98 -29.32
N ASP A 503 23.02 8.99 -28.61
CA ASP A 503 24.29 9.09 -27.87
C ASP A 503 24.31 10.27 -26.87
N VAL A 504 23.17 10.53 -26.23
CA VAL A 504 23.00 11.64 -25.28
C VAL A 504 22.85 11.12 -23.86
N ILE A 505 23.53 11.78 -22.92
CA ILE A 505 23.34 11.58 -21.49
C ILE A 505 22.45 12.69 -20.93
N TYR A 506 21.48 12.28 -20.12
CA TYR A 506 20.60 13.15 -19.37
C TYR A 506 20.85 13.00 -17.88
N LEU A 507 20.92 14.13 -17.17
CA LEU A 507 20.95 14.17 -15.71
C LEU A 507 19.54 14.42 -15.16
N ILE A 508 19.16 13.67 -14.13
CA ILE A 508 17.82 13.70 -13.53
C ILE A 508 17.89 13.76 -11.99
N ASP A 509 16.72 13.99 -11.37
CA ASP A 509 16.54 14.07 -9.91
C ASP A 509 17.31 15.21 -9.23
N PHE A 510 16.71 16.40 -9.31
CA PHE A 510 17.26 17.62 -8.69
C PHE A 510 16.69 17.89 -7.28
N GLY A 511 16.12 16.87 -6.61
CA GLY A 511 15.42 17.04 -5.33
C GLY A 511 16.28 17.60 -4.19
N ILE A 512 17.58 17.31 -4.21
CA ILE A 512 18.56 17.81 -3.23
C ILE A 512 19.58 18.81 -3.82
N SER A 513 19.34 19.26 -5.04
CA SER A 513 20.21 20.22 -5.72
C SER A 513 20.14 21.60 -5.10
N SER A 514 21.23 22.35 -5.21
CA SER A 514 21.34 23.69 -4.62
C SER A 514 21.79 24.72 -5.65
N TYR A 515 21.27 25.93 -5.53
CA TYR A 515 21.70 27.07 -6.32
C TYR A 515 22.82 27.81 -5.58
N CYS A 516 23.96 27.97 -6.24
CA CYS A 516 25.15 28.62 -5.75
C CYS A 516 25.55 29.79 -6.65
N ASP A 517 26.10 30.83 -6.02
CA ASP A 517 26.74 31.92 -6.76
C ASP A 517 28.11 31.43 -7.28
N ALA A 518 28.18 31.17 -8.59
CA ALA A 518 29.37 30.66 -9.26
C ALA A 518 30.62 31.55 -9.08
N LYS A 519 30.46 32.81 -8.66
CA LYS A 519 31.58 33.74 -8.44
C LYS A 519 32.30 33.54 -7.09
N LYS A 520 31.76 32.73 -6.19
CA LYS A 520 32.37 32.47 -4.87
C LYS A 520 33.36 31.32 -4.96
N SER A 521 34.60 31.51 -4.50
CA SER A 521 35.65 30.48 -4.52
C SER A 521 35.26 29.18 -3.81
N ARG A 522 34.42 29.26 -2.77
CA ARG A 522 33.88 28.06 -2.09
C ARG A 522 32.96 27.24 -3.00
N SER A 523 32.16 27.90 -3.83
CA SER A 523 31.26 27.23 -4.79
C SER A 523 32.05 26.57 -5.92
N GLN A 524 33.14 27.20 -6.39
CA GLN A 524 34.01 26.63 -7.41
C GLN A 524 34.62 25.28 -6.98
N ARG A 525 35.09 25.17 -5.72
CA ARG A 525 35.61 23.90 -5.19
C ARG A 525 34.57 22.78 -5.17
N LEU A 526 33.31 23.12 -4.91
CA LEU A 526 32.20 22.15 -4.89
C LEU A 526 31.86 21.66 -6.31
N PHE A 527 31.87 22.57 -7.30
CA PHE A 527 31.68 22.20 -8.71
C PHE A 527 32.77 21.23 -9.17
N GLU A 528 34.04 21.54 -8.89
CA GLU A 528 35.17 20.65 -9.24
C GLU A 528 35.09 19.29 -8.53
N GLU A 529 34.59 19.25 -7.30
CA GLU A 529 34.40 17.99 -6.56
C GLU A 529 33.29 17.13 -7.18
N GLU A 530 32.17 17.74 -7.54
CA GLU A 530 31.06 17.06 -8.22
C GLU A 530 31.46 16.57 -9.62
N GLU A 531 32.21 17.37 -10.38
CA GLU A 531 32.77 16.97 -11.67
C GLU A 531 33.73 15.77 -11.52
N ARG A 532 34.62 15.79 -10.53
CA ARG A 532 35.50 14.65 -10.20
C ARG A 532 34.70 13.41 -9.81
N LYS A 533 33.57 13.57 -9.09
CA LYS A 533 32.71 12.46 -8.72
C LYS A 533 32.06 11.83 -9.96
N LEU A 534 31.53 12.64 -10.88
CA LEU A 534 30.96 12.13 -12.12
C LEU A 534 32.01 11.46 -13.01
N ALA A 535 33.19 12.07 -13.18
CA ALA A 535 34.27 11.50 -13.97
C ALA A 535 34.66 10.11 -13.47
N ARG A 536 34.92 9.96 -12.16
CA ARG A 536 35.25 8.65 -11.57
C ARG A 536 34.15 7.62 -11.76
N LEU A 537 32.89 8.04 -11.69
CA LEU A 537 31.76 7.14 -11.91
C LEU A 537 31.74 6.65 -13.37
N LEU A 538 31.86 7.55 -14.35
CA LEU A 538 31.84 7.19 -15.77
C LEU A 538 33.10 6.41 -16.21
N ASP A 539 34.24 6.63 -15.56
CA ASP A 539 35.49 5.89 -15.81
C ASP A 539 35.33 4.39 -15.51
N GLN A 540 34.49 4.01 -14.54
CA GLN A 540 34.18 2.62 -14.23
C GLN A 540 33.46 1.90 -15.38
N TYR A 541 32.75 2.65 -16.23
CA TYR A 541 31.99 2.12 -17.37
C TYR A 541 32.76 2.19 -18.70
N THR A 542 33.92 2.85 -18.74
CA THR A 542 34.78 2.96 -19.94
C THR A 542 36.05 2.11 -19.86
N SER A 543 36.55 1.82 -18.64
CA SER A 543 37.85 1.14 -18.40
C SER A 543 37.92 -0.37 -18.70
N LEU A 544 36.90 -0.96 -19.33
CA LEU A 544 36.90 -2.39 -19.71
C LEU A 544 37.46 -2.68 -21.12
N ASP A 545 38.06 -1.69 -21.77
CA ASP A 545 38.87 -1.88 -22.98
C ASP A 545 40.32 -2.21 -22.61
N SER A 546 40.54 -3.40 -22.02
CA SER A 546 41.85 -4.06 -22.15
C SER A 546 41.96 -4.59 -23.58
N VAL A 547 42.40 -3.69 -24.47
CA VAL A 547 42.97 -4.03 -25.77
C VAL A 547 44.02 -5.12 -25.52
N THR A 548 43.69 -6.36 -25.87
CA THR A 548 44.70 -7.38 -26.07
C THR A 548 45.36 -7.00 -27.39
N VAL A 549 46.43 -6.19 -27.31
CA VAL A 549 47.38 -6.10 -28.41
C VAL A 549 48.01 -7.49 -28.50
N VAL A 550 47.49 -8.30 -29.40
CA VAL A 550 48.19 -9.49 -29.87
C VAL A 550 49.24 -8.97 -30.84
N GLU A 551 50.46 -8.79 -30.34
CA GLU A 551 51.67 -8.83 -31.19
C GLU A 551 52.06 -10.29 -31.45
#